data_AF-A0A1G1B045-F1
#
_entry.id   AF-A0A1G1B045-F1
#
_cell.length_a   1.000
_cell.length_b   1.000
_cell.length_c   1.000
_cell.angle_alpha   90.00
_cell.angle_beta   90.00
_cell.angle_gamma   90.00
#
_symmetry.space_group_name_H-M   'P 1'
#
loop_
_entity.id
_entity.type
_entity.pdbx_description
1 polymer ?
#
loop_
_entity_poly.entity_id
_entity_poly.type
_entity_poly.pdbx_seq_one_letter_code
_entity_poly.pdbx_strand_id
1 'polypeptide(L)' 'MPNNPNTQNVAQEILRTVDDLKHGTGFGSVEIIAHEGRVTQIEKREKQCFTHHQLDLQKDKTATTLNTINGEATKK' A
#
# COMPACT_ATOMS: atom_id res chain seq x y z
N MET A 1 10.70 22.62 27.53
CA MET A 1 11.34 21.29 27.45
C MET A 1 12.58 21.43 26.59
N PRO A 2 13.78 21.06 27.05
CA PRO A 2 14.99 21.18 26.24
C PRO A 2 14.93 20.20 25.07
N ASN A 3 15.06 20.71 23.84
CA ASN A 3 15.18 19.91 22.62
C ASN A 3 16.52 19.20 22.65
N ASN A 4 16.53 17.88 22.93
CA ASN A 4 17.75 17.09 22.85
C ASN A 4 18.08 16.82 21.36
N PRO A 5 19.16 17.37 20.79
CA PRO A 5 19.45 17.28 19.36
C PRO A 5 19.58 15.83 18.87
N ASN A 6 20.00 14.90 19.73
CA ASN A 6 20.06 13.47 19.41
C ASN A 6 18.66 12.88 19.15
N THR A 7 17.64 13.29 19.92
CA THR A 7 16.27 12.78 19.74
C THR A 7 15.65 13.23 18.41
N GLN A 8 15.99 14.44 17.95
CA GLN A 8 15.54 14.91 16.64
C GLN A 8 16.20 14.14 15.50
N ASN A 9 17.46 13.74 15.67
CA ASN A 9 18.18 12.95 14.67
C ASN A 9 17.56 11.55 14.50
N VAL A 10 17.20 10.88 15.60
CA VAL A 10 16.51 9.57 15.56
C VAL A 10 15.14 9.67 14.88
N ALA A 11 14.33 10.65 15.26
CA ALA A 11 13.01 10.82 14.70
C ALA A 11 13.07 11.05 13.17
N GLN A 12 14.03 11.85 12.71
CA GLN A 12 14.24 12.10 11.28
C GLN A 12 14.66 10.84 10.52
N GLU A 13 15.55 10.02 11.07
CA GLU A 13 15.94 8.76 10.42
C GLU A 13 14.79 7.75 10.35
N ILE A 14 13.99 7.64 11.42
CA ILE A 14 12.80 6.78 11.41
C ILE A 14 11.80 7.27 10.34
N LEU A 15 11.52 8.57 10.30
CA LEU A 15 10.61 9.15 9.31
C LEU A 15 11.09 8.91 7.88
N ARG A 16 12.39 9.11 7.62
CA ARG A 16 13.00 8.80 6.31
C ARG A 16 12.81 7.32 5.95
N THR A 17 13.10 6.42 6.88
CA THR A 17 12.99 4.98 6.65
C THR A 17 11.56 4.56 6.32
N VAL A 18 10.58 5.12 7.03
CA VAL A 18 9.14 4.88 6.78
C VAL A 18 8.72 5.46 5.43
N ASP A 19 9.24 6.63 5.08
CA ASP A 19 8.92 7.25 3.79
C ASP A 19 9.50 6.46 2.61
N ASP A 20 10.72 5.96 2.72
CA ASP A 20 11.31 5.04 1.75
C ASP A 20 10.46 3.77 1.60
N LEU A 21 9.98 3.20 2.72
CA LEU A 21 9.11 2.02 2.72
C LEU A 21 7.82 2.27 1.94
N LYS A 22 7.18 3.43 2.14
CA LYS A 22 5.95 3.84 1.44
C LYS A 22 6.17 4.04 -0.06
N HIS A 23 7.29 4.63 -0.45
CA HIS A 23 7.60 4.92 -1.86
C HIS A 23 8.11 3.70 -2.64
N GLY A 24 8.29 2.57 -1.95
CA GLY A 24 8.58 1.29 -2.57
C GLY A 24 10.07 0.97 -2.52
N THR A 25 10.47 0.28 -1.45
CA THR A 25 11.81 -0.31 -1.37
C THR A 25 11.90 -1.72 -1.97
N GLY A 26 10.75 -2.30 -2.36
CA GLY A 26 10.61 -3.73 -2.67
C GLY A 26 10.52 -4.62 -1.42
N PHE A 27 10.32 -4.02 -0.24
CA PHE A 27 10.14 -4.72 1.02
C PHE A 27 8.87 -4.23 1.74
N GLY A 28 8.21 -5.12 2.49
CA GLY A 28 6.96 -4.87 3.21
C GLY A 28 7.15 -4.44 4.65
N SER A 29 8.34 -4.67 5.22
CA SER A 29 8.67 -4.26 6.57
C SER A 29 10.16 -4.02 6.75
N VAL A 30 10.46 -3.21 7.76
CA VAL A 30 11.80 -2.85 8.20
C VAL A 30 11.87 -2.91 9.73
N GLU A 31 13.03 -3.30 10.25
CA GLU A 31 13.36 -3.23 11.67
C GLU A 31 14.37 -2.10 11.89
N ILE A 32 14.09 -1.23 12.84
CA ILE A 32 14.95 -0.09 13.17
C ILE A 32 15.42 -0.27 14.62
N ILE A 33 16.73 -0.31 14.82
CA ILE A 33 17.36 -0.44 16.13
C ILE A 33 17.94 0.91 16.50
N ALA A 34 17.58 1.43 17.66
CA ALA A 34 18.08 2.68 18.19
C ALA A 34 18.65 2.50 19.60
N HIS A 35 19.85 3.05 19.82
CA HIS A 35 20.54 3.07 21.09
C HIS A 35 21.03 4.48 21.41
N GLU A 36 20.90 4.89 22.66
CA GLU A 36 21.47 6.15 23.19
C GLU A 36 21.09 7.40 22.37
N GLY A 37 19.87 7.41 21.82
CA GLY A 37 19.39 8.53 21.00
C GLY A 37 20.04 8.58 19.62
N ARG A 38 20.44 7.44 19.06
CA ARG A 38 20.86 7.28 17.66
C ARG A 38 20.27 6.00 17.08
N VAL A 39 19.96 6.02 15.80
CA VAL A 39 19.67 4.78 15.06
C VAL A 39 21.01 4.13 14.74
N THR A 40 21.13 2.86 15.08
CA THR A 40 22.36 2.09 14.88
C THR A 40 22.24 1.11 13.73
N GLN A 41 21.02 0.70 13.38
CA GLN A 41 20.78 -0.29 12.34
C GLN A 41 19.36 -0.18 11.78
N ILE A 42 19.25 -0.43 10.48
CA ILE A 42 17.98 -0.54 9.75
C ILE A 42 18.08 -1.80 8.88
N GLU A 43 17.20 -2.76 9.12
CA GLU A 43 17.13 -4.01 8.34
C GLU A 43 15.81 -4.13 7.60
N LYS A 44 15.84 -4.70 6.39
CA LYS A 44 14.62 -4.99 5.63
C LYS A 44 14.23 -6.45 5.85
N ARG A 45 13.00 -6.70 6.30
CA ARG A 45 12.60 -8.04 6.77
C ARG A 45 11.80 -8.84 5.75
N GLU A 46 10.95 -8.19 4.96
CA GLU A 46 10.01 -8.92 4.09
C GLU A 46 10.15 -8.45 2.64
N LYS A 47 10.89 -9.17 1.80
CA LYS A 47 10.97 -8.81 0.38
C LYS A 47 9.61 -9.05 -0.28
N GLN A 48 8.98 -7.98 -0.75
CA GLN A 48 7.72 -8.07 -1.48
C GLN A 48 8.03 -8.37 -2.94
N CYS A 49 7.71 -9.59 -3.36
CA CYS A 49 7.67 -9.94 -4.77
C CYS A 49 6.26 -9.64 -5.28
N PHE A 50 5.99 -8.39 -5.64
CA PHE A 50 4.80 -8.08 -6.42
C PHE A 50 5.01 -8.66 -7.82
N THR A 51 4.62 -9.91 -8.03
CA THR A 51 4.34 -10.36 -9.39
C THR A 51 3.25 -9.43 -9.89
N HIS A 52 3.53 -8.71 -10.98
CA HIS A 52 2.59 -7.84 -11.65
C HIS A 52 1.51 -8.71 -12.31
N HIS A 53 0.74 -9.49 -11.54
CA HIS A 53 -0.63 -9.74 -11.91
C HIS A 53 -1.35 -8.43 -11.65
N GLN A 54 -1.20 -7.53 -12.62
CA GLN A 54 -2.23 -6.59 -12.97
C GLN A 54 -3.49 -7.44 -13.13
N LEU A 55 -4.22 -7.62 -12.03
CA LEU A 55 -5.63 -7.89 -12.09
C LEU A 55 -6.15 -6.63 -12.78
N ASP A 56 -6.25 -6.71 -14.11
CA ASP A 56 -7.16 -5.88 -14.86
C ASP A 56 -8.50 -6.08 -14.17
N LEU A 57 -8.81 -5.17 -13.25
CA LEU A 57 -10.18 -4.91 -12.86
C LEU A 57 -10.84 -4.51 -14.17
N GLN A 58 -11.42 -5.52 -14.83
CA GLN A 58 -12.26 -5.34 -15.99
C GLN A 58 -13.25 -4.28 -15.59
N LYS A 59 -13.11 -3.14 -16.25
CA LYS A 59 -14.01 -2.02 -16.19
C LYS A 59 -15.33 -2.54 -16.75
N ASP A 60 -16.16 -3.13 -15.89
CA ASP A 60 -17.47 -3.65 -16.25
C ASP A 60 -18.29 -2.48 -16.78
N LYS A 61 -18.36 -2.41 -18.11
CA LYS A 61 -19.24 -1.52 -18.84
C LYS A 61 -20.66 -2.02 -18.55
N THR A 62 -21.36 -1.35 -17.64
CA THR A 62 -22.81 -1.44 -17.51
C THR A 62 -23.47 -0.82 -18.74
N ALA A 63 -23.51 -1.58 -19.83
CA ALA A 63 -24.34 -1.29 -21.00
C ALA A 63 -24.61 -2.59 -21.77
N THR A 64 -25.35 -3.52 -21.15
CA THR A 64 -25.97 -4.61 -21.89
C THR A 64 -27.47 -4.35 -21.96
N THR A 65 -27.87 -3.85 -23.12
CA THR A 65 -29.22 -3.81 -23.69
C THR A 65 -30.00 -5.09 -23.37
N LEU A 66 -31.06 -5.00 -22.57
CA LEU A 66 -32.05 -6.07 -22.47
C LEU A 66 -33.12 -5.85 -23.55
N ASN A 67 -32.93 -6.53 -24.68
CA ASN A 67 -33.95 -6.65 -25.72
C ASN A 67 -35.02 -7.67 -25.32
N THR A 68 -36.27 -7.22 -25.46
CA THR A 68 -37.52 -7.91 -25.85
C THR A 68 -37.57 -9.43 -25.79
N ILE A 69 -38.49 -9.96 -24.97
CA ILE A 69 -39.14 -11.25 -25.24
C ILE A 69 -40.63 -11.18 -24.87
N ASN A 70 -41.47 -11.52 -25.83
CA ASN A 70 -42.92 -11.34 -25.86
C ASN A 70 -43.67 -12.24 -24.85
N GLY A 71 -44.76 -11.72 -24.29
CA GLY A 71 -45.77 -12.47 -23.55
C GLY A 71 -47.15 -12.26 -24.20
N GLU A 72 -47.49 -13.15 -25.12
CA GLU A 72 -48.80 -13.31 -25.72
C GLU A 72 -49.82 -13.67 -24.62
N ALA A 73 -50.60 -12.69 -24.15
CA ALA A 73 -51.72 -12.93 -23.24
C ALA A 73 -53.04 -12.91 -24.02
N THR A 74 -53.60 -14.10 -24.13
CA THR A 74 -54.82 -14.50 -24.81
C THR A 74 -56.10 -13.89 -24.19
N LYS A 75 -56.91 -13.27 -25.06
CA LYS A 75 -58.37 -13.43 -25.21
C LYS A 75 -59.24 -13.61 -23.95
N LYS A 76 -60.06 -12.59 -23.63
CA LYS A 76 -61.54 -12.71 -23.59
C LYS A 76 -62.23 -11.36 -23.53
#